data_AF-C5BQJ2-F1
#
_entry.id   AF-C5BQJ2-F1
#
_cell.length_a   1.000
_cell.length_b   1.000
_cell.length_c   1.000
_cell.angle_alpha   90.00
_cell.angle_beta   90.00
_cell.angle_gamma   90.00
#
_symmetry.space_group_name_H-M   'P 1'
#
loop_
_entity.id
_entity.type
_entity.pdbx_description
1 polymer ?
#
loop_
_entity_poly.entity_id
_entity_poly.type
_entity_poly.pdbx_seq_one_letter_code
_entity_poly.pdbx_strand_id
1 'polypeptide(L)'
;MLVFALGLMLALVAQSQELRKHFKLEQPVNVASSRELSDAPELLKQMQQRDGSGLQSLGQVYRDPKTGKLILIETNHAAAN
;
A
#
# COMPACT_ATOMS: atom_id res chain seq x y z
N MET A 1 20.17 23.49 -3.00
CA MET A 1 21.37 23.14 -2.20
C MET A 1 21.05 22.27 -0.98
N LEU A 2 19.94 22.49 -0.26
CA LEU A 2 19.59 21.72 0.95
C LEU A 2 19.48 20.19 0.74
N VAL A 3 18.79 19.75 -0.31
CA VAL A 3 18.59 18.31 -0.61
C VAL A 3 19.93 17.60 -0.83
N PHE A 4 20.90 18.28 -1.43
CA PHE A 4 22.25 17.75 -1.65
C PHE A 4 23.02 17.59 -0.33
N ALA A 5 23.00 18.62 0.52
CA ALA A 5 23.65 18.57 1.84
C ALA A 5 23.03 17.48 2.73
N LEU A 6 21.70 17.33 2.71
CA LEU A 6 21.01 16.27 3.43
C LEU A 6 21.42 14.89 2.91
N GLY A 7 21.51 14.72 1.59
CA GLY A 7 21.97 13.47 0.98
C GLY A 7 23.38 13.07 1.43
N LEU A 8 24.32 14.01 1.45
CA LEU A 8 25.68 13.77 1.94
C LEU A 8 25.71 13.43 3.44
N MET A 9 24.93 14.13 4.26
CA MET A 9 24.84 13.85 5.70
C MET A 9 24.30 12.43 5.95
N LEU A 10 23.25 12.02 5.25
CA LEU A 10 22.69 10.67 5.35
C LEU A 10 23.68 9.60 4.91
N ALA A 11 24.46 9.85 3.84
CA ALA A 11 25.48 8.91 3.38
C ALA A 11 26.60 8.71 4.43
N LEU A 12 27.05 9.80 5.06
CA LEU A 12 28.03 9.77 6.16
C LEU A 12 27.52 8.98 7.37
N VAL A 13 26.28 9.23 7.79
CA VAL A 13 25.66 8.51 8.92
C VAL A 13 25.47 7.02 8.58
N ALA A 14 25.11 6.67 7.35
CA ALA A 14 24.93 5.28 6.95
C ALA A 14 26.25 4.48 6.96
N GLN A 15 27.37 5.11 6.59
CA GLN A 15 28.68 4.44 6.52
C GLN A 15 29.35 4.30 7.90
N SER A 16 29.14 5.24 8.83
CA SER A 16 29.82 5.25 10.12
C SER A 16 29.03 4.52 11.22
N GLN A 17 29.60 3.44 11.76
CA GLN A 17 29.00 2.71 12.88
C GLN A 17 28.91 3.53 14.17
N GLU A 18 29.87 4.43 14.41
CA GLU A 18 29.90 5.30 15.58
C GLU A 18 28.75 6.32 15.54
N LEU A 19 28.52 6.94 14.39
CA LEU A 19 27.39 7.84 14.19
C LEU A 19 26.05 7.10 14.31
N ARG A 20 25.95 5.87 13.77
CA ARG A 20 24.75 5.03 13.95
C ARG A 20 24.47 4.71 15.41
N LYS A 21 25.50 4.42 16.21
CA LYS A 21 25.40 4.23 17.67
C LYS A 21 24.97 5.51 18.38
N HIS A 22 25.61 6.62 18.06
CA HIS A 22 25.30 7.94 18.64
C HIS A 22 23.82 8.32 18.42
N PHE A 23 23.28 8.02 17.24
CA PHE A 23 21.87 8.25 16.89
C PHE A 23 20.94 7.07 17.21
N LYS A 24 21.43 6.00 17.88
CA LYS A 24 20.66 4.80 18.25
C LYS A 24 19.97 4.10 17.07
N LEU A 25 20.58 4.17 15.88
CA LEU A 25 20.11 3.57 14.62
C LEU A 25 20.46 2.07 14.50
N GLU A 26 20.69 1.40 15.62
CA GLU A 26 21.07 -0.02 15.66
C GLU A 26 19.88 -0.97 15.64
N GLN A 27 18.68 -0.46 15.96
CA GLN A 27 17.48 -1.28 15.93
C GLN A 27 17.02 -1.46 14.49
N PRO A 28 17.02 -2.68 13.94
CA PRO A 28 16.42 -2.92 12.64
C PRO A 28 14.95 -2.57 12.73
N VAL A 29 14.51 -1.59 11.93
CA VAL A 29 13.08 -1.36 11.74
C VAL A 29 12.53 -2.63 11.11
N ASN A 30 11.59 -3.30 11.78
CA ASN A 30 10.94 -4.48 11.25
C ASN A 30 10.05 -4.06 10.08
N VAL A 31 10.63 -4.01 8.88
CA VAL A 31 9.89 -3.75 7.65
C VAL A 31 9.24 -5.07 7.25
N ALA A 32 8.01 -5.29 7.72
CA ALA A 32 7.24 -6.44 7.29
C ALA A 32 7.04 -6.35 5.77
N SER A 33 7.33 -7.44 5.07
CA SER A 33 7.04 -7.54 3.64
C SER A 33 5.55 -7.28 3.41
N SER A 34 5.23 -6.40 2.46
CA SER A 34 3.86 -6.03 2.14
C SER A 34 3.04 -7.29 1.84
N ARG A 35 2.03 -7.55 2.66
CA ARG A 35 1.09 -8.65 2.45
C ARG A 35 -0.12 -8.08 1.71
N GLU A 36 -0.61 -8.82 0.71
CA GLU A 36 -1.92 -8.50 0.13
C GLU A 36 -2.97 -8.52 1.25
N LEU A 37 -3.68 -7.41 1.37
CA LEU A 37 -4.77 -7.30 2.31
C LEU A 37 -5.97 -7.98 1.68
N SER A 38 -6.30 -9.19 2.16
CA SER A 38 -7.45 -9.95 1.65
C SER A 38 -8.78 -9.22 1.86
N ASP A 39 -8.82 -8.31 2.83
CA ASP A 39 -9.99 -7.52 3.16
C ASP A 39 -9.59 -6.07 3.43
N ALA A 40 -10.45 -5.14 3.00
CA ALA A 40 -10.22 -3.73 3.28
C ALA A 40 -10.34 -3.47 4.79
N PRO A 41 -9.42 -2.69 5.40
CA PRO A 41 -9.51 -2.34 6.80
C PRO A 41 -10.75 -1.49 7.03
N GLU A 42 -11.35 -1.59 8.21
CA GLU A 42 -12.61 -0.91 8.56
C GLU A 42 -12.56 0.60 8.31
N LEU A 43 -11.39 1.21 8.48
CA LEU A 43 -11.15 2.62 8.19
C LEU A 43 -11.37 2.98 6.71
N LEU A 44 -10.98 2.08 5.78
CA LEU A 44 -11.26 2.26 4.34
C LEU A 44 -12.73 2.03 4.02
N LYS A 45 -13.40 1.09 4.70
CA LYS A 45 -14.85 0.86 4.57
C LYS A 45 -15.66 2.08 5.00
N GLN A 46 -15.26 2.74 6.09
CA GLN A 46 -15.89 3.99 6.58
C GLN A 46 -15.64 5.18 5.65
N MET A 47 -14.49 5.25 4.98
CA MET A 47 -14.20 6.29 3.99
C MET A 47 -14.99 6.12 2.69
N GLN A 48 -15.31 4.89 2.27
CA GLN A 48 -16.21 4.63 1.14
C GLN A 48 -17.66 5.10 1.39
N GLN A 49 -18.08 5.20 2.65
CA GLN A 49 -19.42 5.67 3.03
C GLN A 49 -19.54 7.21 3.06
N ARG A 50 -18.43 7.95 2.95
CA ARG A 50 -18.50 9.40 2.78
C ARG A 50 -18.60 9.70 1.28
N ASP A 51 -19.66 10.41 0.90
CA ASP A 51 -20.05 10.82 -0.46
C ASP A 51 -18.98 11.64 -1.22
N GLY A 52 -17.84 11.03 -1.50
CA GLY A 52 -16.96 11.42 -2.57
C GLY A 52 -17.29 10.56 -3.78
N SER A 53 -17.39 11.17 -4.97
CA SER A 53 -17.48 10.50 -6.27
C SER A 53 -16.26 9.60 -6.51
N GLY A 54 -16.23 8.45 -5.84
CA GLY A 54 -15.17 7.45 -5.90
C GLY A 54 -15.52 6.31 -6.85
N LEU A 55 -14.66 5.29 -6.87
CA LEU A 55 -14.86 4.11 -7.69
C LEU A 55 -15.92 3.20 -7.07
N GLN A 56 -16.94 2.84 -7.84
CA GLN A 56 -17.95 1.86 -7.47
C GLN A 56 -17.45 0.44 -7.79
N SER A 57 -17.59 -0.48 -6.85
CA SER A 57 -17.30 -1.90 -7.10
C SER A 57 -18.36 -2.46 -8.06
N LEU A 58 -17.92 -3.02 -9.20
CA LEU A 58 -18.80 -3.60 -10.22
C LEU A 58 -18.94 -5.13 -10.11
N GLY A 59 -18.13 -5.78 -9.27
CA GLY A 59 -18.12 -7.24 -9.14
C GLY A 59 -16.70 -7.80 -9.10
N GLN A 60 -16.59 -9.13 -9.14
CA GLN A 60 -15.31 -9.82 -9.08
C GLN A 60 -14.77 -10.04 -10.49
N VAL A 61 -13.52 -9.62 -10.75
CA VAL A 61 -12.84 -9.86 -12.03
C VAL A 61 -11.86 -11.02 -11.89
N TYR A 62 -11.94 -11.97 -12.82
CA TYR A 62 -11.00 -13.08 -12.95
C TYR A 62 -10.19 -12.94 -14.24
N ARG A 63 -8.91 -13.30 -14.19
CA ARG A 63 -8.04 -13.33 -15.36
C ARG A 63 -7.79 -14.76 -15.81
N ASP A 64 -8.06 -15.05 -17.09
CA ASP A 64 -7.63 -16.31 -17.71
C ASP A 64 -6.10 -16.29 -17.88
N PRO A 65 -5.36 -17.22 -17.24
CA PRO A 65 -3.91 -17.24 -17.30
C PRO A 65 -3.35 -17.59 -18.69
N LYS A 66 -4.13 -18.25 -19.56
CA LYS A 66 -3.67 -18.67 -20.90
C LYS A 66 -3.85 -17.58 -21.94
N THR A 67 -4.95 -16.83 -21.86
CA THR A 67 -5.31 -15.82 -22.88
C THR A 67 -5.17 -14.38 -22.39
N GLY A 68 -5.09 -14.18 -21.08
CA GLY A 68 -5.06 -12.86 -20.45
C GLY A 68 -6.41 -12.16 -20.42
N LYS A 69 -7.50 -12.79 -20.89
CA LYS A 69 -8.84 -12.22 -20.88
C LYS A 69 -9.33 -11.99 -19.44
N LEU A 70 -10.02 -10.87 -19.25
CA LEU A 70 -10.65 -10.50 -17.98
C LEU A 70 -12.15 -10.81 -18.05
N ILE A 71 -12.67 -11.49 -17.04
CA ILE A 71 -14.07 -11.88 -16.93
C ILE A 71 -14.63 -11.23 -15.66
N LEU A 72 -15.60 -10.33 -15.83
CA LEU A 72 -16.35 -9.76 -14.72
C LEU A 72 -17.53 -10.68 -14.39
N ILE A 73 -17.64 -11.06 -13.12
CA ILE A 73 -18.82 -11.74 -12.58
C ILE A 73 -19.64 -10.69 -11.83
N GLU A 74 -20.71 -10.24 -12.46
CA GLU A 74 -21.70 -9.35 -11.84
C GLU A 74 -22.63 -10.21 -10.95
N THR A 75 -22.64 -9.94 -9.65
CA THR A 75 -23.73 -10.42 -8.78
C THR A 75 -24.97 -9.59 -9.10
N ASN A 76 -25.88 -10.16 -9.90
CA ASN A 76 -27.14 -9.53 -10.30
C ASN A 76 -27.90 -9.00 -9.06
N HIS A 77 -27.92 -7.67 -8.88
CA HIS A 77 -28.67 -7.00 -7.84
C HIS A 77 -30.11 -6.68 -8.29
N ALA A 78 -30.78 -7.66 -8.93
CA ALA A 78 -32.19 -7.57 -9.30
C ALA A 78 -33.01 -8.57 -8.49
N ALA A 79 -33.15 -8.31 -7.18
CA ALA A 79 -34.23 -8.86 -6.35
C ALA A 79 -34.25 -8.17 -4.97
N ALA A 80 -34.59 -6.89 -4.91
CA ALA A 80 -35.14 -6.23 -3.71
C ALA A 80 -35.68 -4.85 -4.09
N ASN A 81 -36.84 -4.83 -4.76
CA ASN A 81 -37.78 -3.71 -4.66
C ASN A 81 -38.85 -4.09 -3.63
#